data_AF-A0A2J4PDN4-F1
#
_entry.id   AF-A0A2J4PDN4-F1
#
_cell.length_a   1.000
_cell.length_b   1.000
_cell.length_c   1.000
_cell.angle_alpha   90.00
_cell.angle_beta   90.00
_cell.angle_gamma   90.00
#
_symmetry.space_group_name_H-M   'P 1'
#
loop_
_entity.id
_entity.type
_entity.pdbx_description
1 polymer ?
#
loop_
_entity_poly.entity_id
_entity_poly.type
_entity_poly.pdbx_seq_one_letter_code
_entity_poly.pdbx_strand_id
1 'polypeptide(L)'
;ALIEEIKVFRKIKNIKIIVALRLDLLRSVFNLTRSSGFQEEKYESYILDIKWTPEQLTELIQKRVGEVYRKQYTRDNVKIQDIFPKPKGGPTGLTPIEYITERTLLRPRDILQYVNECFSVALNRERISWDSIQKAESVYSLKRLRSLKEEWGDIYPSFEETVELLRNLPDKFSRTIIPRANIDSVISELSIQGTQDPCAVVANKMLNGESRESDVINELLLCLYNLGIVGFKVSSLTPYKWSSRNSTPATKNEIKRASGMKIHKMLHSALDIRMNADTRFVKDKDDLGDN
;
A
#
# COMPACT_ATOMS: atom_id res chain seq x y z
N ALA A 1 19.67 -0.36 -20.45
CA ALA A 1 19.55 0.24 -21.80
C ALA A 1 18.94 1.64 -21.71
N LEU A 2 17.62 1.82 -21.55
CA LEU A 2 16.98 3.15 -21.64
C LEU A 2 17.52 4.22 -20.66
N ILE A 3 17.78 3.87 -19.40
CA ILE A 3 18.28 4.82 -18.38
C ILE A 3 19.69 5.34 -18.71
N GLU A 4 20.56 4.53 -19.32
CA GLU A 4 21.88 4.98 -19.77
C GLU A 4 21.78 5.92 -20.97
N GLU A 5 20.88 5.62 -21.91
CA GLU A 5 20.72 6.42 -23.13
C GLU A 5 20.31 7.87 -22.84
N ILE A 6 19.58 8.12 -21.74
CA ILE A 6 19.23 9.49 -21.30
C ILE A 6 20.49 10.37 -21.13
N LYS A 7 21.61 9.79 -20.67
CA LYS A 7 22.88 10.53 -20.53
C LYS A 7 23.45 10.94 -21.88
N VAL A 8 23.28 10.10 -22.91
CA VAL A 8 23.75 10.37 -24.27
C VAL A 8 22.93 11.51 -24.88
N PHE A 9 21.60 11.45 -24.76
CA PHE A 9 20.70 12.46 -25.32
C PHE A 9 20.76 13.81 -24.60
N ARG A 10 21.20 13.87 -23.34
CA ARG A 10 21.35 15.14 -22.59
C ARG A 10 22.30 16.14 -23.25
N LYS A 11 23.22 15.68 -24.10
CA LYS A 11 24.11 16.57 -24.87
C LYS A 11 23.36 17.45 -25.87
N ILE A 12 22.14 17.08 -26.25
CA ILE A 12 21.31 17.81 -27.20
C ILE A 12 20.56 18.93 -26.47
N LYS A 13 21.01 20.19 -26.66
CA LYS A 13 20.47 21.36 -25.93
C LYS A 13 18.99 21.66 -26.22
N ASN A 14 18.48 21.24 -27.37
CA ASN A 14 17.15 21.60 -27.84
C ASN A 14 16.06 20.58 -27.46
N ILE A 15 16.42 19.49 -26.78
CA ILE A 15 15.48 18.41 -26.42
C ILE A 15 15.60 18.14 -24.92
N LYS A 16 14.46 18.20 -24.21
CA LYS A 16 14.35 17.74 -22.82
C LYS A 16 13.60 16.42 -22.80
N ILE A 17 14.28 15.35 -22.38
CA ILE A 17 13.67 14.03 -22.23
C ILE A 17 13.28 13.84 -20.76
N ILE A 18 12.01 13.56 -20.51
CA ILE A 18 11.48 13.24 -19.19
C ILE A 18 10.94 11.81 -19.26
N VAL A 19 11.45 10.93 -18.38
CA VAL A 19 10.98 9.55 -18.26
C VAL A 19 10.27 9.41 -16.91
N ALA A 20 9.00 8.99 -16.95
CA ALA A 20 8.25 8.63 -15.76
C ALA A 20 8.28 7.11 -15.62
N LEU A 21 8.84 6.62 -14.52
CA LEU A 21 8.91 5.19 -14.21
C LEU A 21 8.39 4.94 -12.79
N ARG A 22 7.75 3.79 -12.59
CA ARG A 22 7.37 3.36 -11.24
C ARG A 22 8.63 3.02 -10.42
N LEU A 23 8.60 3.33 -9.13
CA LEU A 23 9.73 3.12 -8.22
C LEU A 23 10.12 1.64 -8.08
N ASP A 24 9.15 0.73 -8.03
CA ASP A 24 9.37 -0.71 -7.99
C ASP A 24 10.09 -1.22 -9.25
N LEU A 25 9.67 -0.75 -10.43
CA LEU A 25 10.34 -1.10 -11.69
C LEU A 25 11.76 -0.56 -11.74
N LEU A 26 11.97 0.69 -11.30
CA LEU A 26 13.30 1.30 -11.22
C LEU A 26 14.24 0.49 -10.32
N ARG A 27 13.76 0.10 -9.13
CA ARG A 27 14.51 -0.73 -8.18
C ARG A 27 14.83 -2.11 -8.75
N SER A 28 13.87 -2.75 -9.43
CA SER A 28 14.09 -4.05 -10.08
C SER A 28 15.17 -3.96 -11.15
N VAL A 29 15.17 -2.90 -11.97
CA VAL A 29 16.24 -2.66 -12.96
C VAL A 29 17.59 -2.54 -12.25
N PHE A 30 17.70 -1.72 -11.20
CA PHE A 30 18.95 -1.56 -10.46
C PHE A 30 19.46 -2.88 -9.86
N ASN A 31 18.57 -3.71 -9.32
CA ASN A 31 18.95 -5.01 -8.78
C ASN A 31 19.50 -5.96 -9.86
N LEU A 32 18.90 -5.96 -11.05
CA LEU A 32 19.34 -6.80 -12.18
C LEU A 32 20.61 -6.27 -12.85
N THR A 33 20.84 -4.96 -12.84
CA THR A 33 21.99 -4.32 -13.51
C THR A 33 23.19 -4.05 -12.59
N ARG A 34 23.19 -4.58 -11.37
CA ARG A 34 24.31 -4.53 -10.40
C ARG A 34 25.54 -5.36 -10.84
N SER A 35 25.94 -5.28 -12.10
CA SER A 35 27.25 -5.75 -12.56
C SER A 35 28.34 -4.70 -12.23
N SER A 36 29.61 -5.11 -12.29
CA SER A 36 30.82 -4.52 -11.69
C SER A 36 31.21 -3.08 -12.09
N GLY A 37 30.30 -2.28 -12.64
CA GLY A 37 30.47 -0.83 -12.88
C GLY A 37 29.24 0.02 -12.60
N PHE A 38 28.12 -0.57 -12.17
CA PHE A 38 26.86 0.14 -11.92
C PHE A 38 26.83 0.71 -10.50
N GLN A 39 26.83 2.04 -10.38
CA GLN A 39 26.72 2.76 -9.10
C GLN A 39 25.41 3.54 -9.06
N GLU A 40 24.47 3.10 -8.22
CA GLU A 40 23.12 3.67 -8.06
C GLU A 40 23.17 5.17 -7.71
N GLU A 41 24.11 5.57 -6.85
CA GLU A 41 24.36 6.96 -6.43
C GLU A 41 24.57 7.92 -7.62
N LYS A 42 25.13 7.45 -8.74
CA LYS A 42 25.35 8.29 -9.93
C LYS A 42 24.04 8.70 -10.60
N TYR A 43 22.93 8.00 -10.33
CA TYR A 43 21.63 8.27 -10.94
C TYR A 43 20.70 9.06 -10.04
N GLU A 44 20.98 9.16 -8.73
CA GLU A 44 20.13 9.89 -7.78
C GLU A 44 19.93 11.35 -8.21
N SER A 45 20.99 12.00 -8.71
CA SER A 45 20.91 13.37 -9.23
C SER A 45 19.99 13.56 -10.45
N TYR A 46 19.60 12.46 -11.11
CA TYR A 46 18.71 12.47 -12.27
C TYR A 46 17.27 12.06 -11.92
N ILE A 47 17.02 11.61 -10.68
CA ILE A 47 15.74 11.09 -10.25
C ILE A 47 15.02 12.18 -9.47
N LEU A 48 13.80 12.50 -9.91
CA LEU A 48 12.88 13.33 -9.15
C LEU A 48 11.83 12.45 -8.50
N ASP A 49 11.88 12.33 -7.18
CA ASP A 49 10.89 11.60 -6.40
C ASP A 49 9.59 12.41 -6.30
N ILE A 50 8.53 11.92 -6.95
CA ILE A 50 7.20 12.52 -6.84
C ILE A 50 6.51 11.93 -5.60
N LYS A 51 6.27 12.77 -4.59
CA LYS A 51 5.54 12.42 -3.37
C LYS A 51 4.29 13.28 -3.25
N TRP A 52 3.21 12.66 -2.80
CA TRP A 52 1.93 13.33 -2.55
C TRP A 52 1.77 13.60 -1.06
N THR A 53 1.42 14.84 -0.71
CA THR A 53 1.04 15.18 0.66
C THR A 53 -0.48 15.04 0.87
N PRO A 54 -0.95 14.83 2.12
CA PRO A 54 -2.38 14.82 2.43
C PRO A 54 -3.13 16.06 1.94
N GLU A 55 -2.50 17.23 2.00
CA GLU A 55 -3.07 18.51 1.57
C GLU A 55 -3.27 18.52 0.05
N GLN A 56 -2.28 18.08 -0.71
CA GLN A 56 -2.37 17.96 -2.18
C GLN A 56 -3.44 16.97 -2.61
N LEU A 57 -3.59 15.86 -1.89
CA LEU A 57 -4.66 14.88 -2.16
C LEU A 57 -6.04 15.44 -1.82
N THR A 58 -6.15 16.24 -0.76
CA THR A 58 -7.39 16.95 -0.42
C THR A 58 -7.76 17.96 -1.50
N GLU A 59 -6.78 18.72 -2.01
CA GLU A 59 -6.98 19.65 -3.12
C GLU A 59 -7.40 18.92 -4.40
N LEU A 60 -6.79 17.76 -4.70
CA LEU A 60 -7.16 16.92 -5.83
C LEU A 60 -8.62 16.46 -5.74
N ILE A 61 -9.07 16.03 -4.57
CA ILE A 61 -10.48 15.66 -4.34
C ILE A 61 -11.35 16.89 -4.57
N GLN A 62 -11.01 18.05 -4.01
CA GLN A 62 -11.81 19.27 -4.12
C GLN A 62 -11.97 19.71 -5.58
N LYS A 63 -10.88 19.65 -6.37
CA LYS A 63 -10.91 19.93 -7.82
C LYS A 63 -11.83 18.96 -8.56
N ARG A 64 -11.75 17.66 -8.25
CA ARG A 64 -12.57 16.64 -8.90
C ARG A 64 -14.05 16.73 -8.54
N VAL A 65 -14.36 17.00 -7.27
CA VAL A 65 -15.72 17.28 -6.80
C VAL A 65 -16.28 18.51 -7.50
N GLY A 66 -15.54 19.62 -7.52
CA GLY A 66 -15.98 20.84 -8.19
C GLY A 66 -16.31 20.61 -9.66
N GLU A 67 -15.47 19.85 -10.38
CA GLU A 67 -15.70 19.54 -11.80
C GLU A 67 -16.91 18.64 -12.06
N VAL A 68 -17.13 17.61 -11.21
CA VAL A 68 -18.29 16.72 -11.33
C VAL A 68 -19.59 17.47 -11.07
N TYR A 69 -19.63 18.29 -10.01
CA TYR A 69 -20.82 19.05 -9.66
C TYR A 69 -21.11 20.15 -10.65
N ARG A 70 -20.10 20.87 -11.16
CA ARG A 70 -20.28 21.87 -12.23
C ARG A 70 -20.95 21.29 -13.47
N LYS A 71 -20.65 20.03 -13.81
CA LYS A 71 -21.23 19.35 -14.98
C LYS A 71 -22.66 18.85 -14.76
N GLN A 72 -22.99 18.45 -13.53
CA GLN A 72 -24.30 17.84 -13.21
C GLN A 72 -25.31 18.83 -12.63
N TYR A 73 -24.85 19.86 -11.93
CA TYR A 73 -25.66 20.81 -11.18
C TYR A 73 -25.13 22.22 -11.43
N THR A 74 -25.99 23.17 -11.78
CA THR A 74 -25.63 24.57 -12.09
C THR A 74 -25.12 25.36 -10.87
N ARG A 75 -24.78 24.69 -9.76
CA ARG A 75 -24.23 25.30 -8.56
C ARG A 75 -22.72 25.46 -8.71
N ASP A 76 -22.27 26.71 -8.80
CA ASP A 76 -20.86 27.03 -8.69
C ASP A 76 -20.35 26.75 -7.27
N ASN A 77 -19.20 26.06 -7.19
CA ASN A 77 -18.33 26.01 -6.01
C ASN A 77 -18.76 25.11 -4.81
N VAL A 78 -19.22 23.88 -5.07
CA VAL A 78 -19.47 22.87 -4.01
C VAL A 78 -18.15 22.47 -3.32
N LYS A 79 -18.10 22.59 -1.98
CA LYS A 79 -16.94 22.19 -1.19
C LYS A 79 -17.08 20.77 -0.67
N ILE A 80 -15.94 20.11 -0.41
CA ILE A 80 -15.91 18.79 0.26
C ILE A 80 -16.74 18.79 1.55
N GLN A 81 -16.67 19.88 2.32
CA GLN A 81 -17.37 20.05 3.60
C GLN A 81 -18.90 20.07 3.47
N ASP A 82 -19.42 20.37 2.28
CA ASP A 82 -20.87 20.39 2.02
C ASP A 82 -21.42 18.98 1.81
N ILE A 83 -20.56 18.06 1.34
CA ILE A 83 -20.92 16.69 0.95
C ILE A 83 -20.57 15.69 2.05
N PHE A 84 -19.36 15.80 2.62
CA PHE A 84 -18.84 14.87 3.62
C PHE A 84 -19.29 15.25 5.04
N PRO A 85 -19.37 14.27 5.96
CA PRO A 85 -19.84 14.54 7.32
C PRO A 85 -18.82 15.34 8.13
N LYS A 86 -19.25 15.90 9.26
CA LYS A 86 -18.33 16.55 10.20
C LYS A 86 -17.34 15.52 10.80
N PRO A 87 -16.18 15.99 11.31
CA PRO A 87 -15.18 15.11 11.93
C PRO A 87 -15.77 14.29 13.08
N LYS A 88 -15.27 13.06 13.25
CA LYS A 88 -15.75 12.15 14.30
C LYS A 88 -14.88 12.34 15.55
N GLY A 89 -15.51 12.63 16.69
CA GLY A 89 -14.82 12.98 17.94
C GLY A 89 -14.71 14.48 18.23
N GLY A 90 -15.47 15.33 17.52
CA GLY A 90 -15.47 16.78 17.73
C GLY A 90 -14.46 17.53 16.84
N PRO A 91 -14.17 18.81 17.11
CA PRO A 91 -13.32 19.65 16.26
C PRO A 91 -11.89 19.15 16.05
N THR A 92 -11.35 18.39 17.00
CA THR A 92 -10.01 17.77 16.93
C THR A 92 -10.05 16.32 16.44
N GLY A 93 -11.25 15.83 16.12
CA GLY A 93 -11.48 14.48 15.62
C GLY A 93 -10.97 14.25 14.21
N LEU A 94 -10.92 12.98 13.81
CA LEU A 94 -10.50 12.60 12.47
C LEU A 94 -11.53 13.06 11.44
N THR A 95 -11.08 13.80 10.43
CA THR A 95 -11.94 14.21 9.32
C THR A 95 -12.20 13.03 8.37
N PRO A 96 -13.29 13.05 7.59
CA PRO A 96 -13.56 12.02 6.59
C PRO A 96 -12.45 11.85 5.56
N ILE A 97 -11.85 12.95 5.11
CA ILE A 97 -10.78 12.90 4.09
C ILE A 97 -9.49 12.35 4.69
N GLU A 98 -9.14 12.70 5.93
CA GLU A 98 -8.02 12.07 6.63
C GLU A 98 -8.26 10.56 6.81
N TYR A 99 -9.47 10.15 7.21
CA TYR A 99 -9.84 8.74 7.35
C TYR A 99 -9.64 7.95 6.05
N ILE A 100 -10.05 8.53 4.92
CA ILE A 100 -9.86 7.93 3.59
C ILE A 100 -8.37 7.92 3.22
N THR A 101 -7.65 9.01 3.48
CA THR A 101 -6.23 9.18 3.14
C THR A 101 -5.35 8.15 3.86
N GLU A 102 -5.61 7.88 5.14
CA GLU A 102 -4.92 6.83 5.92
C GLU A 102 -5.12 5.42 5.35
N ARG A 103 -6.10 5.21 4.48
CA ARG A 103 -6.42 3.92 3.86
C ARG A 103 -5.92 3.79 2.43
N THR A 104 -5.32 4.81 1.86
CA THR A 104 -5.02 4.86 0.40
C THR A 104 -3.54 5.03 0.08
N LEU A 105 -2.63 4.79 1.03
CA LEU A 105 -1.17 4.85 0.83
C LEU A 105 -0.66 6.17 0.21
N LEU A 106 -1.38 7.29 0.40
CA LEU A 106 -1.12 8.56 -0.28
C LEU A 106 -1.10 8.47 -1.82
N ARG A 107 -1.86 7.53 -2.39
CA ARG A 107 -1.95 7.33 -3.85
C ARG A 107 -3.15 8.08 -4.42
N PRO A 108 -2.95 9.01 -5.38
CA PRO A 108 -4.03 9.77 -6.01
C PRO A 108 -5.13 8.92 -6.65
N ARG A 109 -4.75 7.80 -7.27
CA ARG A 109 -5.72 6.89 -7.89
C ARG A 109 -6.61 6.23 -6.83
N ASP A 110 -5.99 5.72 -5.76
CA ASP A 110 -6.69 4.97 -4.73
C ASP A 110 -7.60 5.89 -3.90
N ILE A 111 -7.17 7.12 -3.59
CA ILE A 111 -8.01 8.08 -2.85
C ILE A 111 -9.26 8.48 -3.65
N LEU A 112 -9.10 8.72 -4.95
CA LEU A 112 -10.23 9.04 -5.83
C LEU A 112 -11.16 7.84 -6.02
N GLN A 113 -10.60 6.63 -6.12
CA GLN A 113 -11.39 5.40 -6.17
C GLN A 113 -12.25 5.28 -4.92
N TYR A 114 -11.68 5.41 -3.72
CA TYR A 114 -12.44 5.35 -2.47
C TYR A 114 -13.52 6.43 -2.45
N VAL A 115 -13.20 7.70 -2.74
CA VAL A 115 -14.19 8.78 -2.80
C VAL A 115 -15.34 8.47 -3.76
N ASN A 116 -15.06 7.87 -4.92
CA ASN A 116 -16.10 7.44 -5.85
C ASN A 116 -16.96 6.31 -5.27
N GLU A 117 -16.39 5.36 -4.53
CA GLU A 117 -17.19 4.35 -3.79
C GLU A 117 -18.09 5.02 -2.74
N CYS A 118 -17.62 6.07 -2.05
CA CYS A 118 -18.45 6.82 -1.10
C CYS A 118 -19.65 7.46 -1.81
N PHE A 119 -19.46 8.06 -2.99
CA PHE A 119 -20.54 8.60 -3.80
C PHE A 119 -21.51 7.51 -4.27
N SER A 120 -21.00 6.36 -4.70
CA SER A 120 -21.81 5.23 -5.15
C SER A 120 -22.67 4.65 -4.03
N VAL A 121 -22.12 4.49 -2.83
CA VAL A 121 -22.86 3.99 -1.65
C VAL A 121 -23.88 5.01 -1.14
N ALA A 122 -23.57 6.30 -1.26
CA ALA A 122 -24.46 7.38 -0.87
C ALA A 122 -25.44 7.81 -1.98
N LEU A 123 -25.57 7.02 -3.06
CA LEU A 123 -26.50 7.33 -4.14
C LEU A 123 -27.93 7.49 -3.56
N ASN A 124 -28.60 8.58 -3.92
CA ASN A 124 -29.91 9.02 -3.40
C ASN A 124 -29.90 9.61 -1.97
N ARG A 125 -28.74 9.88 -1.37
CA ARG A 125 -28.62 10.68 -0.14
C ARG A 125 -28.14 12.09 -0.48
N GLU A 126 -28.65 13.08 0.23
CA GLU A 126 -28.18 14.47 0.06
C GLU A 126 -26.73 14.67 0.51
N ARG A 127 -26.27 13.87 1.47
CA ARG A 127 -24.91 13.94 2.04
C ARG A 127 -24.35 12.54 2.31
N ILE A 128 -23.03 12.44 2.27
CA ILE A 128 -22.29 11.26 2.68
C ILE A 128 -22.29 11.20 4.22
N SER A 129 -22.61 10.05 4.79
CA SER A 129 -22.52 9.79 6.23
C SER A 129 -21.29 8.94 6.57
N TRP A 130 -20.94 8.87 7.86
CA TRP A 130 -19.87 7.95 8.31
C TRP A 130 -20.20 6.48 8.00
N ASP A 131 -21.47 6.09 8.07
CA ASP A 131 -21.94 4.76 7.63
C ASP A 131 -21.64 4.51 6.14
N SER A 132 -21.92 5.51 5.27
CA SER A 132 -21.58 5.42 3.85
C SER A 132 -20.08 5.26 3.62
N ILE A 133 -19.25 5.99 4.36
CA ILE A 133 -17.78 5.90 4.26
C ILE A 133 -17.30 4.49 4.66
N GLN A 134 -17.83 3.95 5.76
CA GLN A 134 -17.45 2.60 6.23
C GLN A 134 -17.91 1.50 5.26
N LYS A 135 -19.11 1.61 4.68
CA LYS A 135 -19.57 0.67 3.64
C LYS A 135 -18.72 0.76 2.37
N ALA A 136 -18.36 1.98 1.97
CA ALA A 136 -17.46 2.22 0.84
C ALA A 136 -16.05 1.64 1.10
N GLU A 137 -15.58 1.68 2.35
CA GLU A 137 -14.31 1.04 2.77
C GLU A 137 -14.26 -0.44 2.37
N SER A 138 -15.32 -1.19 2.65
CA SER A 138 -15.36 -2.63 2.34
C SER A 138 -15.25 -2.88 0.84
N VAL A 139 -15.97 -2.09 0.04
CA VAL A 139 -15.90 -2.19 -1.43
C VAL A 139 -14.52 -1.78 -1.96
N TYR A 140 -13.99 -0.66 -1.46
CA TYR A 140 -12.66 -0.17 -1.81
C TYR A 140 -11.57 -1.20 -1.46
N SER A 141 -11.62 -1.76 -0.27
CA SER A 141 -10.62 -2.70 0.25
C SER A 141 -10.55 -3.96 -0.60
N LEU A 142 -11.70 -4.52 -0.99
CA LEU A 142 -11.78 -5.66 -1.91
C LEU A 142 -11.26 -5.32 -3.31
N LYS A 143 -11.63 -4.15 -3.85
CA LYS A 143 -11.10 -3.70 -5.14
C LYS A 143 -9.59 -3.50 -5.09
N ARG A 144 -9.05 -2.95 -3.99
CA ARG A 144 -7.61 -2.76 -3.81
C ARG A 144 -6.87 -4.10 -3.73
N LEU A 145 -7.43 -5.10 -3.06
CA LEU A 145 -6.87 -6.46 -3.04
C LEU A 145 -6.72 -7.03 -4.46
N ARG A 146 -7.77 -6.91 -5.29
CA ARG A 146 -7.74 -7.34 -6.70
C ARG A 146 -6.74 -6.55 -7.53
N SER A 147 -6.71 -5.23 -7.39
CA SER A 147 -5.72 -4.39 -8.07
C SER A 147 -4.29 -4.76 -7.71
N LEU A 148 -4.02 -5.18 -6.47
CA LEU A 148 -2.68 -5.64 -6.07
C LEU A 148 -2.29 -6.94 -6.79
N LYS A 149 -3.22 -7.88 -6.97
CA LYS A 149 -2.99 -9.08 -7.78
C LYS A 149 -2.67 -8.71 -9.23
N GLU A 150 -3.45 -7.83 -9.83
CA GLU A 150 -3.21 -7.38 -11.22
C GLU A 150 -1.88 -6.64 -11.37
N GLU A 151 -1.52 -5.80 -10.39
CA GLU A 151 -0.28 -5.02 -10.39
C GLU A 151 0.98 -5.90 -10.22
N TRP A 152 0.87 -7.02 -9.48
CA TRP A 152 2.03 -7.80 -9.03
C TRP A 152 2.01 -9.26 -9.46
N GLY A 153 1.00 -9.71 -10.20
CA GLY A 153 0.80 -11.13 -10.56
C GLY A 153 1.92 -11.73 -11.39
N ASP A 154 2.69 -10.91 -12.13
CA ASP A 154 3.88 -11.37 -12.85
C ASP A 154 5.03 -11.78 -11.90
N ILE A 155 5.11 -11.15 -10.72
CA ILE A 155 6.17 -11.37 -9.72
C ILE A 155 5.69 -12.31 -8.61
N TYR A 156 4.45 -12.14 -8.16
CA TYR A 156 3.81 -12.95 -7.13
C TYR A 156 2.48 -13.53 -7.65
N PRO A 157 2.51 -14.52 -8.57
CA PRO A 157 1.32 -15.18 -9.08
C PRO A 157 0.38 -15.73 -8.00
N SER A 158 0.94 -16.20 -6.88
CA SER A 158 0.23 -16.81 -5.76
C SER A 158 0.01 -15.83 -4.59
N PHE A 159 -0.17 -14.55 -4.94
CA PHE A 159 -0.40 -13.49 -3.98
C PHE A 159 -1.73 -13.66 -3.22
N GLU A 160 -2.77 -14.16 -3.89
CA GLU A 160 -4.07 -14.37 -3.25
C GLU A 160 -4.00 -15.41 -2.13
N GLU A 161 -3.17 -16.44 -2.26
CA GLU A 161 -2.92 -17.41 -1.21
C GLU A 161 -2.02 -16.80 -0.12
N THR A 162 -0.99 -16.05 -0.53
CA THR A 162 -0.03 -15.42 0.40
C THR A 162 -0.69 -14.46 1.38
N VAL A 163 -1.64 -13.64 0.92
CA VAL A 163 -2.28 -12.60 1.73
C VAL A 163 -3.21 -13.15 2.80
N GLU A 164 -3.73 -14.37 2.61
CA GLU A 164 -4.59 -15.07 3.57
C GLU A 164 -3.89 -15.35 4.91
N LEU A 165 -2.54 -15.33 4.93
CA LEU A 165 -1.76 -15.39 6.16
C LEU A 165 -2.24 -14.35 7.20
N LEU A 166 -2.69 -13.18 6.72
CA LEU A 166 -3.10 -12.05 7.54
C LEU A 166 -4.57 -12.08 7.98
N ARG A 167 -5.38 -13.01 7.46
CA ARG A 167 -6.83 -13.00 7.71
C ARG A 167 -7.12 -13.14 9.21
N ASN A 168 -8.06 -12.34 9.71
CA ASN A 168 -8.48 -12.29 11.11
C ASN A 168 -7.40 -11.90 12.14
N LEU A 169 -6.24 -11.40 11.70
CA LEU A 169 -5.21 -10.89 12.62
C LEU A 169 -5.60 -9.54 13.22
N PRO A 170 -5.05 -9.17 14.40
CA PRO A 170 -5.07 -7.79 14.85
C PRO A 170 -4.28 -6.87 13.90
N ASP A 171 -4.64 -5.59 13.86
CA ASP A 171 -3.97 -4.58 13.02
C ASP A 171 -2.47 -4.46 13.31
N LYS A 172 -2.08 -4.65 14.58
CA LYS A 172 -0.69 -4.76 15.04
C LYS A 172 -0.44 -6.16 15.59
N PHE A 173 0.61 -6.82 15.15
CA PHE A 173 0.89 -8.21 15.51
C PHE A 173 2.40 -8.51 15.56
N SER A 174 2.74 -9.60 16.24
CA SER A 174 4.05 -10.26 16.17
C SER A 174 3.88 -11.61 15.47
N ARG A 175 4.99 -12.21 15.03
CA ARG A 175 5.00 -13.51 14.33
C ARG A 175 4.29 -14.62 15.12
N THR A 176 4.38 -14.57 16.44
CA THR A 176 3.80 -15.57 17.35
C THR A 176 2.28 -15.53 17.40
N ILE A 177 1.66 -14.44 16.95
CA ILE A 177 0.20 -14.28 16.96
C ILE A 177 -0.45 -14.92 15.72
N ILE A 178 0.33 -15.19 14.66
CA ILE A 178 -0.19 -15.78 13.42
C ILE A 178 -0.72 -17.18 13.74
N PRO A 179 -2.04 -17.46 13.53
CA PRO A 179 -2.61 -18.76 13.82
C PRO A 179 -1.92 -19.85 13.02
N ARG A 180 -1.66 -20.99 13.69
CA ARG A 180 -1.07 -22.16 13.04
C ARG A 180 -1.89 -22.64 11.84
N ALA A 181 -3.22 -22.61 11.96
CA ALA A 181 -4.14 -22.94 10.87
C ALA A 181 -3.94 -22.06 9.62
N ASN A 182 -3.69 -20.75 9.78
CA ASN A 182 -3.41 -19.87 8.66
C ASN A 182 -2.09 -20.26 7.99
N ILE A 183 -1.04 -20.53 8.79
CA ILE A 183 0.28 -20.92 8.27
C ILE A 183 0.16 -22.21 7.47
N ASP A 184 -0.43 -23.26 8.07
CA ASP A 184 -0.54 -24.57 7.43
C ASP A 184 -1.40 -24.50 6.15
N SER A 185 -2.52 -23.77 6.18
CA SER A 185 -3.38 -23.58 4.99
C SER A 185 -2.63 -22.88 3.86
N VAL A 186 -1.95 -21.76 4.15
CA VAL A 186 -1.23 -20.99 3.12
C VAL A 186 -0.07 -21.78 2.55
N ILE A 187 0.71 -22.48 3.39
CA ILE A 187 1.83 -23.31 2.92
C ILE A 187 1.31 -24.43 2.01
N SER A 188 0.23 -25.11 2.41
CA SER A 188 -0.37 -26.18 1.61
C SER A 188 -0.83 -25.68 0.25
N GLU A 189 -1.56 -24.56 0.19
CA GLU A 189 -2.02 -23.97 -1.08
C GLU A 189 -0.85 -23.56 -1.96
N LEU A 190 0.14 -22.86 -1.40
CA LEU A 190 1.32 -22.40 -2.15
C LEU A 190 2.13 -23.54 -2.75
N SER A 191 2.22 -24.68 -2.05
CA SER A 191 2.93 -25.86 -2.55
C SER A 191 2.27 -26.48 -3.78
N ILE A 192 0.96 -26.31 -3.97
CA ILE A 192 0.22 -26.89 -5.09
C ILE A 192 0.36 -26.06 -6.38
N GLN A 193 0.63 -24.75 -6.26
CA GLN A 193 0.54 -23.81 -7.37
C GLN A 193 1.55 -24.08 -8.52
N GLY A 194 2.68 -24.74 -8.24
CA GLY A 194 3.68 -25.07 -9.27
C GLY A 194 4.26 -23.86 -10.02
N THR A 195 4.15 -22.66 -9.42
CA THR A 195 4.52 -21.38 -10.01
C THR A 195 6.00 -21.04 -9.77
N GLN A 196 6.52 -20.07 -10.52
CA GLN A 196 7.78 -19.39 -10.23
C GLN A 196 7.64 -18.33 -9.11
N ASP A 197 6.52 -18.34 -8.39
CA ASP A 197 6.27 -17.41 -7.28
C ASP A 197 7.33 -17.64 -6.18
N PRO A 198 8.05 -16.60 -5.72
CA PRO A 198 9.05 -16.72 -4.67
C PRO A 198 8.54 -17.40 -3.39
N CYS A 199 7.29 -17.14 -3.01
CA CYS A 199 6.66 -17.73 -1.84
C CYS A 199 6.35 -19.22 -2.05
N ALA A 200 5.80 -19.58 -3.22
CA ALA A 200 5.53 -20.97 -3.58
C ALA A 200 6.81 -21.80 -3.68
N VAL A 201 7.88 -21.24 -4.24
CA VAL A 201 9.20 -21.89 -4.34
C VAL A 201 9.75 -22.23 -2.96
N VAL A 202 9.68 -21.30 -1.99
CA VAL A 202 10.18 -21.56 -0.62
C VAL A 202 9.28 -22.55 0.13
N ALA A 203 7.95 -22.50 -0.08
CA ALA A 203 7.02 -23.49 0.47
C ALA A 203 7.33 -24.92 -0.04
N ASN A 204 7.58 -25.08 -1.35
CA ASN A 204 7.96 -26.37 -1.92
C ASN A 204 9.31 -26.89 -1.40
N LYS A 205 10.29 -26.01 -1.23
CA LYS A 205 11.57 -26.37 -0.59
C LYS A 205 11.38 -26.87 0.84
N MET A 206 10.43 -26.30 1.58
CA MET A 206 10.11 -26.79 2.92
C MET A 206 9.55 -28.22 2.90
N LEU A 207 8.63 -28.53 1.97
CA LEU A 207 8.10 -29.89 1.84
C LEU A 207 9.17 -30.93 1.48
N ASN A 208 10.17 -30.52 0.70
CA ASN A 208 11.31 -31.36 0.34
C ASN A 208 12.38 -31.45 1.45
N GLY A 209 12.20 -30.78 2.59
CA GLY A 209 13.17 -30.74 3.69
C GLY A 209 14.37 -29.82 3.47
N GLU A 210 14.36 -28.99 2.43
CA GLU A 210 15.45 -28.06 2.07
C GLU A 210 15.33 -26.68 2.73
N SER A 211 14.20 -26.38 3.36
CA SER A 211 13.94 -25.09 4.02
C SER A 211 13.09 -25.26 5.26
N ARG A 212 13.20 -24.30 6.20
CA ARG A 212 12.40 -24.30 7.42
C ARG A 212 11.12 -23.51 7.20
N GLU A 213 10.10 -23.80 7.99
CA GLU A 213 8.87 -22.99 8.02
C GLU A 213 9.14 -21.51 8.27
N SER A 214 10.11 -21.20 9.13
CA SER A 214 10.51 -19.82 9.39
C SER A 214 10.95 -19.11 8.11
N ASP A 215 11.60 -19.81 7.18
CA ASP A 215 12.03 -19.23 5.91
C ASP A 215 10.84 -18.95 4.99
N VAL A 216 9.82 -19.82 4.97
CA VAL A 216 8.57 -19.57 4.25
C VAL A 216 7.88 -18.32 4.81
N ILE A 217 7.66 -18.26 6.12
CA ILE A 217 7.03 -17.09 6.78
C ILE A 217 7.82 -15.80 6.48
N ASN A 218 9.15 -15.86 6.47
CA ASN A 218 9.97 -14.70 6.12
C ASN A 218 9.74 -14.22 4.69
N GLU A 219 9.63 -15.15 3.73
CA GLU A 219 9.38 -14.81 2.33
C GLU A 219 7.97 -14.25 2.14
N LEU A 220 6.96 -14.83 2.80
CA LEU A 220 5.59 -14.30 2.80
C LEU A 220 5.54 -12.87 3.34
N LEU A 221 6.17 -12.62 4.49
CA LEU A 221 6.21 -11.28 5.08
C LEU A 221 7.01 -10.29 4.22
N LEU A 222 8.05 -10.75 3.51
CA LEU A 222 8.78 -9.91 2.55
C LEU A 222 7.91 -9.54 1.34
N CYS A 223 7.18 -10.50 0.78
CA CYS A 223 6.20 -10.25 -0.27
C CYS A 223 5.18 -9.19 0.19
N LEU A 224 4.54 -9.41 1.34
CA LEU A 224 3.53 -8.51 1.90
C LEU A 224 4.10 -7.11 2.23
N TYR A 225 5.37 -7.03 2.65
CA TYR A 225 6.06 -5.76 2.82
C TYR A 225 6.27 -5.05 1.48
N ASN A 226 6.79 -5.74 0.47
CA ASN A 226 7.06 -5.16 -0.85
C ASN A 226 5.78 -4.59 -1.50
N LEU A 227 4.63 -5.25 -1.30
CA LEU A 227 3.33 -4.80 -1.78
C LEU A 227 2.73 -3.64 -0.94
N GLY A 228 3.36 -3.27 0.17
CA GLY A 228 2.90 -2.20 1.06
C GLY A 228 1.74 -2.60 1.96
N ILE A 229 1.50 -3.90 2.12
CA ILE A 229 0.44 -4.47 2.94
C ILE A 229 0.87 -4.54 4.41
N VAL A 230 2.12 -4.92 4.66
CA VAL A 230 2.69 -5.03 6.01
C VAL A 230 3.84 -4.04 6.18
N GLY A 231 3.77 -3.24 7.23
CA GLY A 231 4.91 -2.48 7.75
C GLY A 231 5.55 -3.24 8.90
N PHE A 232 6.85 -3.07 9.12
CA PHE A 232 7.55 -3.69 10.25
C PHE A 232 8.43 -2.71 11.00
N LYS A 233 8.73 -3.03 12.26
CA LYS A 233 9.76 -2.35 13.04
C LYS A 233 10.68 -3.38 13.69
N VAL A 234 11.97 -3.05 13.73
CA VAL A 234 12.99 -3.91 14.36
C VAL A 234 13.04 -3.66 15.87
N SER A 235 12.84 -2.40 16.29
CA SER A 235 12.80 -2.01 17.70
C SER A 235 11.45 -1.36 18.03
N SER A 236 11.04 -1.43 19.30
CA SER A 236 9.88 -0.70 19.82
C SER A 236 10.06 0.82 19.70
N LEU A 237 11.31 1.29 19.68
CA LEU A 237 11.70 2.71 19.63
C LEU A 237 11.73 3.30 18.21
N THR A 238 11.66 2.47 17.17
CA THR A 238 11.70 2.95 15.78
C THR A 238 10.30 2.93 15.17
N PRO A 239 9.96 3.89 14.29
CA PRO A 239 8.69 3.87 13.57
C PRO A 239 8.58 2.65 12.65
N TYR A 240 7.37 2.36 12.19
CA TYR A 240 7.17 1.31 11.20
C TYR A 240 7.80 1.72 9.86
N LYS A 241 8.61 0.83 9.31
CA LYS A 241 9.14 0.93 7.95
C LYS A 241 8.08 0.39 6.98
N TRP A 242 7.77 1.18 5.96
CA TRP A 242 6.79 0.90 4.90
C TRP A 242 7.47 0.99 3.53
N SER A 243 7.22 0.02 2.65
CA SER A 243 7.79 0.03 1.29
C SER A 243 7.35 1.22 0.43
N SER A 244 6.15 1.75 0.70
CA SER A 244 5.56 2.90 0.00
C SER A 244 6.15 4.25 0.40
N ARG A 245 6.76 4.36 1.59
CA ARG A 245 7.24 5.63 2.16
C ARG A 245 8.75 5.69 2.28
N ASN A 246 9.38 4.56 2.61
CA ASN A 246 10.81 4.53 2.86
C ASN A 246 11.60 4.33 1.56
N SER A 247 12.60 5.18 1.36
CA SER A 247 13.48 5.16 0.19
C SER A 247 14.35 3.90 0.14
N THR A 248 14.63 3.27 1.28
CA THR A 248 15.41 2.02 1.34
C THR A 248 14.50 0.79 1.38
N PRO A 249 14.70 -0.18 0.46
CA PRO A 249 14.06 -1.48 0.55
C PRO A 249 14.38 -2.17 1.88
N ALA A 250 13.54 -3.11 2.28
CA ALA A 250 13.85 -3.99 3.40
C ALA A 250 14.73 -5.15 2.95
N THR A 251 15.73 -5.47 3.76
CA THR A 251 16.53 -6.68 3.61
C THR A 251 15.82 -7.87 4.26
N LYS A 252 16.10 -9.08 3.77
CA LYS A 252 15.63 -10.33 4.39
C LYS A 252 15.99 -10.40 5.88
N ASN A 253 17.16 -9.86 6.26
CA ASN A 253 17.63 -9.84 7.65
C ASN A 253 16.85 -8.87 8.54
N GLU A 254 16.45 -7.70 8.03
CA GLU A 254 15.58 -6.78 8.78
C GLU A 254 14.23 -7.42 9.08
N ILE A 255 13.63 -8.07 8.08
CA ILE A 255 12.34 -8.75 8.26
C ILE A 255 12.48 -9.87 9.28
N LYS A 256 13.53 -10.70 9.18
CA LYS A 256 13.84 -11.76 10.16
C LYS A 256 13.92 -11.25 11.60
N ARG A 257 14.42 -10.02 11.81
CA ARG A 257 14.54 -9.38 13.13
C ARG A 257 13.37 -8.48 13.50
N ALA A 258 12.30 -8.43 12.69
CA ALA A 258 11.14 -7.60 12.99
C ALA A 258 10.51 -8.04 14.33
N SER A 259 10.41 -7.10 15.26
CA SER A 259 9.79 -7.30 16.58
C SER A 259 8.30 -6.99 16.58
N GLY A 260 7.85 -6.12 15.66
CA GLY A 260 6.43 -5.80 15.47
C GLY A 260 6.09 -5.55 14.02
N MET A 261 4.88 -5.93 13.65
CA MET A 261 4.30 -5.75 12.33
C MET A 261 2.96 -5.03 12.43
N LYS A 262 2.61 -4.31 11.37
CA LYS A 262 1.36 -3.58 11.25
C LYS A 262 0.78 -3.78 9.86
N ILE A 263 -0.51 -4.14 9.80
CA ILE A 263 -1.24 -4.32 8.56
C ILE A 263 -1.78 -2.96 8.12
N HIS A 264 -1.57 -2.59 6.86
CA HIS A 264 -2.04 -1.33 6.31
C HIS A 264 -3.57 -1.29 6.25
N LYS A 265 -4.16 -0.15 6.61
CA LYS A 265 -5.62 0.03 6.69
C LYS A 265 -6.36 -0.22 5.36
N MET A 266 -5.66 -0.17 4.23
CA MET A 266 -6.25 -0.43 2.90
C MET A 266 -6.87 -1.81 2.75
N LEU A 267 -6.36 -2.83 3.45
CA LEU A 267 -6.85 -4.22 3.38
C LEU A 267 -7.61 -4.67 4.62
N HIS A 268 -7.83 -3.78 5.60
CA HIS A 268 -8.45 -4.17 6.87
C HIS A 268 -9.82 -4.80 6.68
N SER A 269 -10.67 -4.22 5.83
CA SER A 269 -12.00 -4.77 5.59
C SER A 269 -12.00 -6.02 4.72
N ALA A 270 -11.05 -6.19 3.80
CA ALA A 270 -11.00 -7.36 2.91
C ALA A 270 -10.47 -8.63 3.62
N LEU A 271 -9.63 -8.44 4.64
CA LEU A 271 -8.97 -9.52 5.38
C LEU A 271 -9.54 -9.73 6.79
N ASP A 272 -10.68 -9.09 7.08
CA ASP A 272 -11.34 -9.18 8.39
C ASP A 272 -10.40 -8.84 9.56
N ILE A 273 -9.55 -7.83 9.37
CA ILE A 273 -8.56 -7.43 10.37
C ILE A 273 -9.27 -6.90 11.61
N ARG A 274 -8.89 -7.44 12.76
CA ARG A 274 -9.46 -7.08 14.05
C ARG A 274 -8.90 -5.72 14.48
N MET A 275 -9.70 -4.68 14.24
CA MET A 275 -9.42 -3.34 14.75
C MET A 275 -10.08 -3.12 16.10
N ASN A 276 -9.40 -2.39 16.99
CA ASN A 276 -10.07 -1.82 18.15
C ASN A 276 -11.04 -0.71 17.68
N ALA A 277 -12.31 -0.78 18.08
CA ALA A 277 -13.32 0.20 17.73
C ALA A 277 -12.95 1.63 18.18
N ASP A 278 -12.26 1.72 19.33
CA ASP A 278 -11.86 2.99 19.92
C ASP A 278 -10.74 3.69 19.13
N THR A 279 -9.89 2.93 18.43
CA THR A 279 -8.77 3.49 17.66
C THR A 279 -9.11 3.73 16.19
N ARG A 280 -10.26 3.23 15.71
CA ARG A 280 -10.65 3.31 14.29
C ARG A 280 -10.78 4.76 13.76
N PHE A 281 -11.18 5.69 14.63
CA PHE A 281 -11.38 7.11 14.32
C PHE A 281 -10.34 8.02 14.98
N VAL A 282 -9.25 7.45 15.47
CA VAL A 282 -8.12 8.20 16.05
C VAL A 282 -7.02 8.30 15.01
N LYS A 283 -6.44 9.49 14.87
CA LYS A 283 -5.29 9.72 13.97
C LYS A 283 -4.14 8.79 14.34
N ASP A 284 -3.58 8.15 13.33
CA ASP A 284 -2.47 7.23 13.51
C ASP A 284 -1.16 7.99 13.73
N LYS A 285 -0.80 8.21 15.00
CA LYS A 285 0.44 8.91 15.36
C LYS A 285 1.70 8.09 15.09
N ASP A 286 1.59 6.76 14.97
CA ASP A 286 2.74 5.88 14.75
C ASP A 286 3.24 5.91 13.29
N ASP A 287 2.40 6.41 12.38
CA ASP A 287 2.67 6.42 10.93
C ASP A 287 2.97 7.83 10.39
N LEU A 288 2.73 8.89 11.15
CA LEU A 288 3.18 10.23 10.78
C LEU A 288 4.62 10.36 11.27
N GLY A 289 5.58 10.04 10.40
CA GLY A 289 6.92 10.56 10.59
C GLY A 289 6.81 12.08 10.68
N ASP A 290 7.33 12.66 11.75
CA ASP A 290 7.50 14.11 11.84
C ASP A 290 8.12 14.59 10.52
N ASN A 291 7.48 15.62 9.94
CA ASN A 291 7.95 16.32 8.74
C ASN A 291 9.44 16.67 8.84
#